data_AF-Q891E0-F1
#
_entry.id   AF-Q891E0-F1
#
_cell.length_a   1.000
_cell.length_b   1.000
_cell.length_c   1.000
_cell.angle_alpha   90.00
_cell.angle_beta   90.00
_cell.angle_gamma   90.00
#
_symmetry.space_group_name_H-M   'P 1'
#
loop_
_entity.id
_entity.type
_entity.pdbx_description
1 polymer ?
#
loop_
_entity_poly.entity_id
_entity_poly.type
_entity_poly.pdbx_seq_one_letter_code
_entity_poly.pdbx_strand_id
1 'polypeptide(L)'
;MNWGIGSYYKNFNLSNSNIINKHTSKTNRKLLNLNISKSVQKFLSTPLQELSFKGNIIDIKNGYNYKVKTLMHGYAEISVNNNTSELLLYKMYPNKDITSLFDKYEFNDLAKTNDLIGFLSSGKSLEKIVDLIRVFMPNTKDVGARLQNLGIEPGKHFEIKGYSEKLFLDNSGWIYTNKELESLRHGYNTNNFFKMGYTKDSVFTIDGQEFHLDDTGHLNIPEGTLCIPSVVSIKK
;
A
#
# COMPACT_ATOMS: atom_id res chain seq x y z
N MET A 1 -6.43 -20.12 -25.32
CA MET A 1 -6.30 -18.74 -25.85
C MET A 1 -5.52 -17.92 -24.83
N ASN A 2 -4.27 -17.59 -25.14
CA ASN A 2 -3.40 -16.74 -24.35
C ASN A 2 -3.82 -15.27 -24.50
N TRP A 3 -4.17 -14.60 -23.41
CA TRP A 3 -4.32 -13.15 -23.39
C TRP A 3 -3.14 -12.54 -22.63
N GLY A 4 -2.28 -11.86 -23.39
CA GLY A 4 -1.09 -11.18 -22.90
C GLY A 4 -1.42 -9.93 -22.10
N ILE A 5 -0.84 -9.86 -20.90
CA ILE A 5 -0.82 -8.67 -20.05
C ILE A 5 0.30 -7.77 -20.57
N GLY A 6 -0.03 -6.80 -21.45
CA GLY A 6 1.04 -6.05 -22.13
C GLY A 6 0.71 -4.66 -22.68
N SER A 7 -0.46 -4.06 -22.41
CA SER A 7 -0.83 -2.81 -23.13
C SER A 7 -1.32 -1.63 -22.30
N TYR A 8 -1.34 -1.66 -20.97
CA TYR A 8 -1.95 -0.56 -20.20
C TYR A 8 -1.03 0.60 -19.77
N TYR A 9 0.28 0.56 -20.03
CA TYR A 9 1.24 1.55 -19.50
C TYR A 9 1.81 2.56 -20.51
N LYS A 10 1.14 2.82 -21.65
CA LYS A 10 1.70 3.75 -22.66
C LYS A 10 1.26 5.21 -22.60
N ASN A 11 0.27 5.61 -21.79
CA ASN A 11 -0.28 6.97 -21.85
C ASN A 11 -0.50 7.64 -20.48
N PHE A 12 0.54 7.76 -19.65
CA PHE A 12 0.50 8.62 -18.45
C PHE A 12 1.60 9.69 -18.52
N ASN A 13 1.49 10.56 -19.53
CA ASN A 13 2.21 11.82 -19.60
C ASN A 13 1.21 12.94 -19.91
N LEU A 14 1.45 14.11 -19.32
CA LEU A 14 0.73 15.38 -19.43
C LEU A 14 -0.37 15.62 -18.37
N SER A 15 0.05 16.11 -17.21
CA SER A 15 -0.45 17.36 -16.58
C SER A 15 -0.13 17.37 -15.08
N ASN A 16 1.00 17.99 -14.73
CA ASN A 16 1.18 18.77 -13.49
C ASN A 16 2.61 19.34 -13.47
N SER A 17 2.90 20.14 -14.48
CA SER A 17 3.93 21.16 -14.41
C SER A 17 3.25 22.42 -13.90
N ASN A 18 3.47 22.78 -12.64
CA ASN A 18 3.67 24.14 -12.15
C ASN A 18 3.67 24.13 -10.62
N ILE A 19 4.48 25.02 -10.05
CA ILE A 19 4.78 25.18 -8.61
C ILE A 19 5.93 24.29 -8.16
N ILE A 20 7.16 24.77 -8.37
CA ILE A 20 8.12 25.15 -7.31
C ILE A 20 9.23 25.91 -8.04
N ASN A 21 9.24 27.22 -7.87
CA ASN A 21 10.33 28.08 -8.29
C ASN A 21 10.77 28.91 -7.09
N LYS A 22 12.10 29.02 -6.96
CA LYS A 22 12.89 29.92 -6.10
C LYS A 22 13.03 29.53 -4.61
N HIS A 23 14.17 28.89 -4.32
CA HIS A 23 15.17 29.46 -3.41
C HIS A 23 16.55 28.86 -3.73
N THR A 24 17.34 29.55 -4.54
CA THR A 24 18.76 29.27 -4.72
C THR A 24 19.56 30.16 -3.76
N SER A 25 20.01 29.61 -2.63
CA SER A 25 21.10 30.21 -1.85
C SER A 25 22.43 29.62 -2.33
N LYS A 26 23.24 30.45 -2.98
CA LYS A 26 24.63 30.14 -3.31
C LYS A 26 25.43 29.94 -2.02
N THR A 27 26.02 28.77 -1.83
CA THR A 27 27.10 28.59 -0.85
C THR A 27 28.19 27.73 -1.48
N ASN A 28 29.36 28.33 -1.67
CA ASN A 28 30.59 27.66 -2.09
C ASN A 28 30.94 26.59 -1.05
N ARG A 29 30.76 25.30 -1.40
CA ARG A 29 31.37 24.19 -0.69
C ARG A 29 32.28 23.46 -1.66
N LYS A 30 33.58 23.42 -1.33
CA LYS A 30 34.59 22.54 -1.92
C LYS A 30 33.98 21.15 -2.10
N LEU A 31 33.72 20.76 -3.36
CA LEU A 31 33.24 19.43 -3.70
C LEU A 31 34.36 18.44 -3.36
N LEU A 32 34.26 17.76 -2.22
CA LEU A 32 34.78 16.40 -2.14
C LEU A 32 33.98 15.58 -3.16
N ASN A 33 34.62 15.29 -4.31
CA ASN A 33 34.18 14.32 -5.31
C ASN A 33 34.24 12.92 -4.68
N LEU A 34 33.32 12.63 -3.78
CA LEU A 34 32.96 11.26 -3.45
C LEU A 34 32.12 10.75 -4.63
N ASN A 35 32.54 9.64 -5.22
CA ASN A 35 31.77 8.95 -6.25
C ASN A 35 30.57 8.28 -5.53
N ILE A 36 29.50 9.05 -5.32
CA ILE A 36 28.31 8.61 -4.59
C ILE A 36 27.59 7.57 -5.44
N SER A 37 27.39 6.38 -4.88
CA SER A 37 26.65 5.30 -5.53
C SER A 37 25.18 5.34 -5.12
N LYS A 38 24.29 4.90 -6.02
CA LYS A 38 22.86 4.70 -5.74
C LYS A 38 22.58 3.56 -4.74
N SER A 39 23.59 2.75 -4.43
CA SER A 39 23.53 1.70 -3.40
C SER A 39 24.60 1.95 -2.35
N VAL A 40 24.22 1.78 -1.08
CA VAL A 40 25.15 1.86 0.06
C VAL A 40 25.53 0.50 0.62
N GLN A 41 25.04 -0.60 0.02
CA GLN A 41 25.26 -1.97 0.50
C GLN A 41 26.74 -2.28 0.77
N LYS A 42 27.65 -1.82 -0.11
CA LYS A 42 29.10 -2.04 0.01
C LYS A 42 29.76 -1.36 1.24
N PHE A 43 29.05 -0.43 1.88
CA PHE A 43 29.52 0.31 3.04
C PHE A 43 28.90 -0.17 4.36
N LEU A 44 28.00 -1.14 4.30
CA LEU A 44 27.36 -1.71 5.48
C LEU A 44 28.18 -2.90 6.00
N SER A 45 28.36 -2.98 7.32
CA SER A 45 28.99 -4.12 7.99
C SER A 45 28.10 -5.37 7.98
N THR A 46 26.79 -5.20 7.86
CA THR A 46 25.80 -6.28 7.78
C THR A 46 25.06 -6.24 6.45
N PRO A 47 24.87 -7.38 5.76
CA PRO A 47 24.09 -7.43 4.54
C PRO A 47 22.64 -6.94 4.73
N LEU A 48 22.10 -6.30 3.70
CA LEU A 48 20.68 -5.91 3.66
C LEU A 48 19.79 -7.14 3.60
N GLN A 49 18.78 -7.19 4.48
CA GLN A 49 17.77 -8.23 4.45
C GLN A 49 16.69 -7.91 3.42
N GLU A 50 16.24 -8.90 2.66
CA GLU A 50 15.12 -8.69 1.75
C GLU A 50 13.81 -8.64 2.53
N LEU A 51 13.15 -7.48 2.54
CA LEU A 51 11.83 -7.36 3.14
C LEU A 51 10.79 -7.92 2.17
N SER A 52 10.05 -8.93 2.62
CA SER A 52 8.97 -9.54 1.87
C SER A 52 7.94 -10.16 2.81
N PHE A 53 6.71 -10.27 2.32
CA PHE A 53 5.69 -11.11 2.92
C PHE A 53 6.04 -12.59 2.69
N LYS A 54 5.86 -13.40 3.74
CA LYS A 54 5.94 -14.86 3.68
C LYS A 54 4.62 -15.42 4.21
N GLY A 55 3.84 -16.04 3.33
CA GLY A 55 2.48 -16.50 3.67
C GLY A 55 1.57 -15.35 4.13
N ASN A 56 1.64 -14.20 3.45
CA ASN A 56 0.95 -12.96 3.84
C ASN A 56 1.32 -12.43 5.24
N ILE A 57 2.46 -12.80 5.80
CA ILE A 57 2.98 -12.23 7.04
C ILE A 57 4.22 -11.41 6.73
N ILE A 58 4.27 -10.15 7.17
CA ILE A 58 5.46 -9.30 7.11
C ILE A 58 6.06 -9.10 8.51
N ASP A 59 7.37 -9.31 8.63
CA ASP A 59 8.14 -9.12 9.86
C ASP A 59 9.08 -7.93 9.67
N ILE A 60 8.65 -6.75 10.14
CA ILE A 60 9.46 -5.53 10.08
C ILE A 60 10.08 -5.28 11.45
N LYS A 61 11.35 -5.67 11.61
CA LYS A 61 12.08 -5.51 12.86
C LYS A 61 12.71 -4.13 12.99
N ASN A 62 12.55 -3.54 14.17
CA ASN A 62 13.25 -2.32 14.56
C ASN A 62 14.76 -2.57 14.74
N GLY A 63 15.61 -1.65 14.28
CA GLY A 63 17.07 -1.79 14.32
C GLY A 63 17.70 -2.44 13.08
N TYR A 64 16.90 -2.70 12.03
CA TYR A 64 17.35 -3.46 10.86
C TYR A 64 17.39 -2.60 9.60
N ASN A 65 18.26 -3.02 8.68
CA ASN A 65 18.40 -2.44 7.35
C ASN A 65 17.88 -3.44 6.31
N TYR A 66 17.05 -2.94 5.39
CA TYR A 66 16.38 -3.77 4.40
C TYR A 66 16.68 -3.30 2.98
N LYS A 67 16.67 -4.26 2.05
CA LYS A 67 16.36 -4.00 0.64
C LYS A 67 14.89 -4.33 0.41
N VAL A 68 14.15 -3.41 -0.17
CA VAL A 68 12.69 -3.46 -0.32
C VAL A 68 12.35 -3.32 -1.78
N LYS A 69 11.64 -4.28 -2.37
CA LYS A 69 11.27 -4.21 -3.78
C LYS A 69 10.35 -3.01 -4.02
N THR A 70 10.70 -2.13 -4.95
CA THR A 70 9.88 -0.96 -5.28
C THR A 70 8.85 -1.32 -6.35
N LEU A 71 8.01 -0.36 -6.76
CA LEU A 71 7.02 -0.64 -7.80
C LEU A 71 7.67 -0.85 -9.17
N MET A 72 8.65 0.00 -9.54
CA MET A 72 9.16 0.09 -10.90
C MET A 72 10.69 0.02 -11.02
N HIS A 73 11.43 0.50 -10.02
CA HIS A 73 12.88 0.76 -10.13
C HIS A 73 13.77 -0.21 -9.33
N GLY A 74 13.30 -1.45 -9.11
CA GLY A 74 14.09 -2.49 -8.47
C GLY A 74 13.94 -2.49 -6.96
N TYR A 75 14.88 -1.88 -6.24
CA TYR A 75 14.94 -1.95 -4.76
C TYR A 75 15.25 -0.59 -4.12
N ALA A 76 14.59 -0.31 -3.00
CA ALA A 76 14.94 0.73 -2.05
C ALA A 76 15.78 0.14 -0.91
N GLU A 77 16.85 0.82 -0.52
CA GLU A 77 17.64 0.48 0.66
C GLU A 77 17.19 1.37 1.83
N ILE A 78 16.59 0.77 2.84
CA ILE A 78 16.00 1.50 3.98
C ILE A 78 16.55 1.01 5.31
N SER A 79 16.40 1.86 6.32
CA SER A 79 16.67 1.58 7.71
C SER A 79 15.40 1.77 8.52
N VAL A 80 15.00 0.76 9.28
CA VAL A 80 13.88 0.86 10.22
C VAL A 80 14.42 1.01 11.63
N ASN A 81 14.20 2.18 12.24
CA ASN A 81 14.67 2.50 13.58
C ASN A 81 13.66 3.38 14.32
N ASN A 82 13.44 3.09 15.61
CA ASN A 82 12.44 3.75 16.45
C ASN A 82 11.07 3.87 15.77
N ASN A 83 10.63 2.79 15.11
CA ASN A 83 9.37 2.73 14.37
C ASN A 83 9.26 3.78 13.22
N THR A 84 10.39 4.22 12.67
CA THR A 84 10.43 5.05 11.45
C THR A 84 11.27 4.37 10.37
N SER A 85 10.92 4.61 9.12
CA SER A 85 11.67 4.15 7.95
C SER A 85 12.36 5.33 7.27
N GLU A 86 13.65 5.18 6.99
CA GLU A 86 14.46 6.18 6.29
C GLU A 86 15.28 5.52 5.18
N LEU A 87 15.37 6.17 4.01
CA LEU A 87 16.29 5.75 2.95
C LEU A 87 17.74 5.83 3.47
N LEU A 88 18.48 4.72 3.36
CA LEU A 88 19.84 4.61 3.90
C LEU A 88 20.83 5.61 3.30
N LEU A 89 20.57 6.09 2.09
CA LEU A 89 21.38 7.14 1.46
C LEU A 89 21.37 8.45 2.25
N TYR A 90 20.25 8.83 2.88
CA TYR A 90 20.21 10.02 3.73
C TYR A 90 21.07 9.85 4.99
N LYS A 91 21.10 8.65 5.57
CA LYS A 91 21.98 8.34 6.70
C LYS A 91 23.47 8.38 6.35
N MET A 92 23.82 7.85 5.17
CA MET A 92 25.22 7.81 4.72
C MET A 92 25.72 9.16 4.21
N TYR A 93 24.84 9.98 3.65
CA TYR A 93 25.17 11.27 3.05
C TYR A 93 24.28 12.41 3.56
N PRO A 94 24.26 12.69 4.88
CA PRO A 94 23.29 13.62 5.50
C PRO A 94 23.42 15.07 5.02
N ASN A 95 24.58 15.44 4.45
CA ASN A 95 24.88 16.78 3.97
C ASN A 95 24.86 16.90 2.44
N LYS A 96 24.29 15.92 1.74
CA LYS A 96 24.25 15.87 0.27
C LYS A 96 22.81 15.81 -0.21
N ASP A 97 22.58 16.46 -1.34
CA ASP A 97 21.33 16.30 -2.07
C ASP A 97 21.35 14.97 -2.83
N ILE A 98 20.85 13.92 -2.19
CA ILE A 98 20.77 12.58 -2.81
C ILE A 98 19.74 12.51 -3.93
N THR A 99 18.81 13.47 -4.03
CA THR A 99 17.78 13.45 -5.08
C THR A 99 18.38 13.60 -6.46
N SER A 100 19.49 14.34 -6.56
CA SER A 100 20.28 14.52 -7.79
C SER A 100 20.88 13.22 -8.36
N LEU A 101 20.93 12.14 -7.56
CA LEU A 101 21.44 10.84 -8.01
C LEU A 101 20.42 10.10 -8.87
N PHE A 102 19.14 10.43 -8.74
CA PHE A 102 18.03 9.69 -9.31
C PHE A 102 17.26 10.57 -10.29
N ASP A 103 16.62 9.96 -11.29
CA ASP A 103 15.57 10.70 -11.98
C ASP A 103 14.35 10.87 -11.05
N LYS A 104 13.49 11.83 -11.39
CA LYS A 104 12.33 12.18 -10.56
C LYS A 104 11.40 10.98 -10.32
N TYR A 105 11.21 10.11 -11.30
CA TYR A 105 10.29 8.97 -11.20
C TYR A 105 10.88 7.87 -10.32
N GLU A 106 12.18 7.60 -10.49
CA GLU A 106 12.95 6.68 -9.66
C GLU A 106 12.94 7.13 -8.19
N PHE A 107 13.28 8.38 -7.91
CA PHE A 107 13.28 8.90 -6.53
C PHE A 107 11.89 8.84 -5.89
N ASN A 108 10.83 9.22 -6.63
CA ASN A 108 9.46 9.17 -6.14
C ASN A 108 9.01 7.72 -5.85
N ASP A 109 9.43 6.75 -6.65
CA ASP A 109 9.13 5.33 -6.41
C ASP A 109 9.84 4.81 -5.15
N LEU A 110 11.10 5.21 -4.94
CA LEU A 110 11.86 4.90 -3.72
C LEU A 110 11.21 5.52 -2.49
N ALA A 111 10.89 6.81 -2.54
CA ALA A 111 10.28 7.56 -1.44
C ALA A 111 8.93 6.98 -1.02
N LYS A 112 8.02 6.73 -1.98
CA LYS A 112 6.73 6.09 -1.70
C LYS A 112 6.85 4.69 -1.12
N THR A 113 7.84 3.91 -1.58
CA THR A 113 8.12 2.59 -1.00
C THR A 113 8.57 2.74 0.46
N ASN A 114 9.48 3.68 0.72
CA ASN A 114 9.93 3.99 2.08
C ASN A 114 8.77 4.45 2.98
N ASP A 115 7.90 5.33 2.51
CA ASP A 115 6.75 5.84 3.26
C ASP A 115 5.78 4.71 3.62
N LEU A 116 5.46 3.83 2.66
CA LEU A 116 4.64 2.65 2.90
C LEU A 116 5.23 1.76 4.01
N ILE A 117 6.52 1.46 3.94
CA ILE A 117 7.19 0.69 5.01
C ILE A 117 7.16 1.47 6.33
N GLY A 118 7.37 2.79 6.30
CA GLY A 118 7.28 3.66 7.47
C GLY A 118 5.93 3.61 8.16
N PHE A 119 4.83 3.55 7.41
CA PHE A 119 3.49 3.36 7.99
C PHE A 119 3.33 1.99 8.63
N LEU A 120 3.71 0.92 7.91
CA LEU A 120 3.62 -0.46 8.42
C LEU A 120 4.50 -0.69 9.65
N SER A 121 5.64 0.00 9.74
CA SER A 121 6.58 -0.09 10.87
C SER A 121 6.31 0.92 11.98
N SER A 122 5.25 1.72 11.91
CA SER A 122 5.06 2.90 12.76
C SER A 122 4.77 2.62 14.24
N GLY A 123 4.50 1.36 14.60
CA GLY A 123 4.09 0.97 15.95
C GLY A 123 2.73 1.53 16.40
N LYS A 124 1.94 2.09 15.46
CA LYS A 124 0.60 2.63 15.71
C LYS A 124 -0.44 1.51 15.60
N SER A 125 -1.65 1.74 16.12
CA SER A 125 -2.75 0.78 15.91
C SER A 125 -3.00 0.52 14.42
N LEU A 126 -3.49 -0.68 14.08
CA LEU A 126 -3.79 -1.05 12.69
C LEU A 126 -4.77 -0.07 12.02
N GLU A 127 -5.81 0.37 12.75
CA GLU A 127 -6.75 1.41 12.28
C GLU A 127 -5.99 2.68 11.88
N LYS A 128 -5.04 3.15 12.71
CA LYS A 128 -4.26 4.34 12.40
C LYS A 128 -3.27 4.12 11.25
N ILE A 129 -2.70 2.93 11.10
CA ILE A 129 -1.84 2.58 9.97
C ILE A 129 -2.64 2.67 8.67
N VAL A 130 -3.83 2.04 8.62
CA VAL A 130 -4.72 2.06 7.46
C VAL A 130 -5.14 3.49 7.12
N ASP A 131 -5.50 4.30 8.11
CA ASP A 131 -5.83 5.72 7.91
C ASP A 131 -4.68 6.52 7.30
N LEU A 132 -3.47 6.36 7.84
CA LEU A 132 -2.29 7.06 7.32
C LEU A 132 -1.98 6.67 5.88
N ILE A 133 -2.05 5.38 5.56
CA ILE A 133 -1.87 4.90 4.18
C ILE A 133 -2.92 5.55 3.27
N ARG A 134 -4.20 5.57 3.64
CA ARG A 134 -5.25 6.16 2.81
C ARG A 134 -5.11 7.68 2.63
N VAL A 135 -4.68 8.40 3.67
CA VAL A 135 -4.48 9.85 3.62
C VAL A 135 -3.25 10.24 2.78
N PHE A 136 -2.12 9.56 2.98
CA PHE A 136 -0.85 9.92 2.35
C PHE A 136 -0.57 9.18 1.04
N MET A 137 -1.27 8.07 0.78
CA MET A 137 -1.17 7.26 -0.44
C MET A 137 -2.59 6.97 -1.02
N PRO A 138 -3.34 8.00 -1.44
CA PRO A 138 -4.76 7.86 -1.80
C PRO A 138 -5.01 7.00 -3.05
N ASN A 139 -4.00 6.74 -3.87
CA ASN A 139 -4.12 5.80 -4.98
C ASN A 139 -3.95 4.36 -4.46
N THR A 140 -5.06 3.74 -4.11
CA THR A 140 -5.07 2.38 -3.53
C THR A 140 -4.51 1.33 -4.48
N LYS A 141 -4.63 1.50 -5.80
CA LYS A 141 -3.98 0.60 -6.78
C LYS A 141 -2.45 0.65 -6.71
N ASP A 142 -1.86 1.83 -6.48
CA ASP A 142 -0.42 2.00 -6.26
C ASP A 142 0.01 1.30 -4.97
N VAL A 143 -0.75 1.48 -3.88
CA VAL A 143 -0.51 0.79 -2.59
C VAL A 143 -0.59 -0.73 -2.75
N GLY A 144 -1.67 -1.24 -3.34
CA GLY A 144 -1.88 -2.66 -3.57
C GLY A 144 -0.77 -3.27 -4.43
N ALA A 145 -0.35 -2.60 -5.49
CA ALA A 145 0.74 -3.07 -6.35
C ALA A 145 2.10 -3.08 -5.63
N ARG A 146 2.40 -2.08 -4.80
CA ARG A 146 3.62 -2.06 -3.97
C ARG A 146 3.61 -3.21 -2.97
N LEU A 147 2.50 -3.42 -2.29
CA LEU A 147 2.31 -4.55 -1.37
C LEU A 147 2.51 -5.87 -2.12
N GLN A 148 1.90 -6.06 -3.29
CA GLN A 148 2.07 -7.26 -4.12
C GLN A 148 3.52 -7.50 -4.55
N ASN A 149 4.28 -6.44 -4.87
CA ASN A 149 5.71 -6.56 -5.13
C ASN A 149 6.51 -7.06 -3.93
N LEU A 150 6.03 -6.83 -2.71
CA LEU A 150 6.59 -7.40 -1.49
C LEU A 150 6.16 -8.86 -1.26
N GLY A 151 5.28 -9.43 -2.10
CA GLY A 151 4.90 -10.83 -2.06
C GLY A 151 3.62 -11.15 -1.30
N ILE A 152 2.79 -10.15 -1.00
CA ILE A 152 1.43 -10.40 -0.48
C ILE A 152 0.48 -10.80 -1.61
N GLU A 153 -0.40 -11.74 -1.31
CA GLU A 153 -1.47 -12.17 -2.20
C GLU A 153 -2.75 -11.35 -1.90
N PRO A 154 -3.32 -10.63 -2.88
CA PRO A 154 -4.57 -9.91 -2.70
C PRO A 154 -5.77 -10.87 -2.61
N GLY A 155 -6.90 -10.36 -2.12
CA GLY A 155 -8.08 -11.15 -1.81
C GLY A 155 -7.93 -11.99 -0.53
N LYS A 156 -6.94 -11.70 0.30
CA LYS A 156 -6.63 -12.46 1.52
C LYS A 156 -6.32 -11.55 2.69
N HIS A 157 -6.45 -12.12 3.88
CA HIS A 157 -5.92 -11.52 5.09
C HIS A 157 -4.39 -11.54 5.09
N PHE A 158 -3.78 -10.55 5.72
CA PHE A 158 -2.36 -10.44 5.96
C PHE A 158 -2.08 -9.92 7.37
N GLU A 159 -0.87 -10.20 7.84
CA GLU A 159 -0.44 -9.90 9.19
C GLU A 159 0.82 -9.04 9.17
N ILE A 160 0.83 -8.03 10.03
CA ILE A 160 2.05 -7.34 10.43
C ILE A 160 2.47 -7.98 11.75
N LYS A 161 3.63 -8.63 11.78
CA LYS A 161 4.08 -9.34 12.97
C LYS A 161 4.18 -8.39 14.17
N GLY A 162 3.65 -8.83 15.31
CA GLY A 162 3.56 -8.03 16.54
C GLY A 162 2.18 -7.43 16.79
N TYR A 163 1.26 -7.49 15.82
CA TYR A 163 -0.15 -7.18 16.01
C TYR A 163 -0.97 -8.45 16.20
N SER A 164 -2.04 -8.37 17.01
CA SER A 164 -2.95 -9.49 17.28
C SER A 164 -4.01 -9.67 16.20
N GLU A 165 -4.30 -8.61 15.45
CA GLU A 165 -5.34 -8.58 14.42
C GLU A 165 -4.73 -8.67 13.02
N LYS A 166 -5.55 -9.11 12.06
CA LYS A 166 -5.20 -9.18 10.65
C LYS A 166 -5.84 -8.01 9.90
N LEU A 167 -5.25 -7.68 8.76
CA LEU A 167 -5.81 -6.77 7.78
C LEU A 167 -6.22 -7.55 6.53
N PHE A 168 -7.19 -7.07 5.77
CA PHE A 168 -7.58 -7.66 4.48
C PHE A 168 -7.13 -6.75 3.34
N LEU A 169 -6.43 -7.31 2.34
CA LEU A 169 -6.10 -6.60 1.11
C LEU A 169 -7.03 -7.09 -0.01
N ASP A 170 -7.82 -6.22 -0.61
CA ASP A 170 -8.65 -6.57 -1.74
C ASP A 170 -7.91 -6.50 -3.09
N ASN A 171 -8.56 -7.01 -4.15
CA ASN A 171 -8.01 -7.00 -5.51
C ASN A 171 -7.92 -5.58 -6.13
N SER A 172 -8.54 -4.58 -5.51
CA SER A 172 -8.47 -3.18 -5.93
C SER A 172 -7.38 -2.39 -5.20
N GLY A 173 -6.65 -3.02 -4.28
CA GLY A 173 -5.58 -2.42 -3.49
C GLY A 173 -6.05 -1.70 -2.22
N TRP A 174 -7.32 -1.85 -1.85
CA TRP A 174 -7.85 -1.37 -0.57
C TRP A 174 -7.44 -2.30 0.57
N ILE A 175 -7.04 -1.69 1.68
CA ILE A 175 -6.74 -2.37 2.93
C ILE A 175 -7.92 -2.13 3.88
N TYR A 176 -8.43 -3.18 4.50
CA TYR A 176 -9.54 -3.13 5.46
C TYR A 176 -9.11 -3.72 6.80
N THR A 177 -9.59 -3.11 7.88
CA THR A 177 -9.59 -3.71 9.21
C THR A 177 -10.78 -4.66 9.38
N ASN A 178 -10.69 -5.62 10.29
CA ASN A 178 -11.82 -6.52 10.60
C ASN A 178 -13.07 -5.75 11.04
N LYS A 179 -12.89 -4.67 11.82
CA LYS A 179 -13.97 -3.78 12.25
C LYS A 179 -14.70 -3.13 11.07
N GLU A 180 -13.97 -2.71 10.04
CA GLU A 180 -14.56 -2.15 8.82
C GLU A 180 -15.31 -3.21 8.02
N LEU A 181 -14.75 -4.42 7.89
CA LEU A 181 -15.40 -5.54 7.21
C LEU A 181 -16.75 -5.87 7.86
N GLU A 182 -16.77 -5.97 9.20
CA GLU A 182 -18.02 -6.21 9.94
C GLU A 182 -18.99 -5.03 9.87
N SER A 183 -18.49 -3.79 9.86
CA SER A 183 -19.34 -2.60 9.71
C SER A 183 -20.01 -2.54 8.34
N LEU A 184 -19.30 -2.94 7.27
CA LEU A 184 -19.85 -3.05 5.93
C LEU A 184 -20.94 -4.12 5.89
N ARG A 185 -20.67 -5.33 6.42
CA ARG A 185 -21.65 -6.41 6.50
C ARG A 185 -22.90 -5.98 7.28
N HIS A 186 -22.71 -5.34 8.43
CA HIS A 186 -23.82 -4.81 9.23
C HIS A 186 -24.64 -3.78 8.44
N GLY A 187 -24.01 -2.90 7.67
CA GLY A 187 -24.68 -1.99 6.77
C GLY A 187 -25.56 -2.70 5.73
N TYR A 188 -25.07 -3.77 5.10
CA TYR A 188 -25.90 -4.54 4.18
C TYR A 188 -27.08 -5.22 4.89
N ASN A 189 -26.92 -5.75 6.10
CA ASN A 189 -28.02 -6.41 6.79
C ASN A 189 -29.07 -5.45 7.37
N THR A 190 -28.70 -4.21 7.68
CA THR A 190 -29.60 -3.24 8.34
C THR A 190 -30.32 -2.31 7.37
N ASN A 191 -29.87 -2.22 6.12
CA ASN A 191 -30.52 -1.39 5.12
C ASN A 191 -31.76 -2.07 4.53
N ASN A 192 -32.86 -1.32 4.48
CA ASN A 192 -34.06 -1.74 3.76
C ASN A 192 -33.89 -1.40 2.27
N PHE A 193 -33.60 -2.41 1.45
CA PHE A 193 -33.36 -2.26 0.02
C PHE A 193 -34.63 -2.02 -0.80
N PHE A 194 -35.82 -2.35 -0.29
CA PHE A 194 -37.06 -1.96 -0.96
C PHE A 194 -37.18 -0.43 -1.02
N LYS A 195 -36.76 0.28 0.03
CA LYS A 195 -36.69 1.76 0.02
C LYS A 195 -35.67 2.32 -0.98
N MET A 196 -34.75 1.49 -1.46
CA MET A 196 -33.76 1.83 -2.48
C MET A 196 -34.17 1.36 -3.89
N GLY A 197 -35.39 0.85 -4.05
CA GLY A 197 -35.94 0.43 -5.34
C GLY A 197 -35.40 -0.90 -5.85
N TYR A 198 -35.06 -1.83 -4.94
CA TYR A 198 -34.85 -3.25 -5.25
C TYR A 198 -36.11 -4.05 -4.92
N THR A 199 -36.21 -5.27 -5.45
CA THR A 199 -37.35 -6.17 -5.23
C THR A 199 -36.85 -7.53 -4.74
N LYS A 200 -37.78 -8.43 -4.40
CA LYS A 200 -37.43 -9.82 -4.05
C LYS A 200 -36.72 -10.58 -5.18
N ASP A 201 -36.97 -10.17 -6.42
CA ASP A 201 -36.33 -10.76 -7.61
C ASP A 201 -34.89 -10.25 -7.80
N SER A 202 -34.50 -9.18 -7.11
CA SER A 202 -33.14 -8.68 -7.14
C SER A 202 -32.17 -9.70 -6.51
N VAL A 203 -31.05 -9.92 -7.19
CA VAL A 203 -30.01 -10.88 -6.79
C VAL A 203 -28.78 -10.13 -6.33
N PHE A 204 -28.39 -10.35 -5.07
CA PHE A 204 -27.18 -9.80 -4.48
C PHE A 204 -26.11 -10.89 -4.47
N THR A 205 -25.10 -10.78 -5.35
CA THR A 205 -23.93 -11.66 -5.27
C THR A 205 -22.88 -10.99 -4.38
N ILE A 206 -22.63 -11.56 -3.20
CA ILE A 206 -21.70 -11.03 -2.20
C ILE A 206 -20.71 -12.14 -1.85
N ASP A 207 -19.42 -11.86 -2.04
CA ASP A 207 -18.34 -12.84 -1.79
C ASP A 207 -18.55 -14.16 -2.56
N GLY A 208 -19.07 -14.05 -3.78
CA GLY A 208 -19.39 -15.20 -4.64
C GLY A 208 -20.64 -15.98 -4.27
N GLN A 209 -21.37 -15.59 -3.23
CA GLN A 209 -22.62 -16.21 -2.80
C GLN A 209 -23.82 -15.36 -3.18
N GLU A 210 -24.92 -15.99 -3.60
CA GLU A 210 -26.17 -15.30 -3.91
C GLU A 210 -27.03 -15.12 -2.66
N PHE A 211 -27.52 -13.90 -2.47
CA PHE A 211 -28.44 -13.52 -1.41
C PHE A 211 -29.66 -12.81 -2.01
N HIS A 212 -30.81 -13.03 -1.37
CA HIS A 212 -32.08 -12.43 -1.73
C HIS A 212 -32.65 -11.63 -0.56
N LEU A 213 -33.47 -10.64 -0.89
CA LEU A 213 -34.17 -9.85 0.11
C LEU A 213 -35.29 -10.68 0.76
N ASP A 214 -35.41 -10.56 2.08
CA ASP A 214 -36.54 -11.12 2.82
C ASP A 214 -37.83 -10.31 2.61
N ASP A 215 -38.91 -10.72 3.28
CA ASP A 215 -40.22 -10.06 3.22
C ASP A 215 -40.20 -8.60 3.70
N THR A 216 -39.17 -8.20 4.45
CA THR A 216 -38.99 -6.86 5.00
C THR A 216 -38.03 -6.00 4.18
N GLY A 217 -37.42 -6.58 3.14
CA GLY A 217 -36.48 -5.89 2.25
C GLY A 217 -35.04 -5.86 2.76
N HIS A 218 -34.67 -6.75 3.67
CA HIS A 218 -33.31 -6.84 4.23
C HIS A 218 -32.57 -8.08 3.75
N LEU A 219 -31.25 -8.05 3.87
CA LEU A 219 -30.38 -9.20 3.65
C LEU A 219 -30.05 -9.86 5.00
N ASN A 220 -29.83 -11.19 4.96
CA ASN A 220 -29.43 -11.98 6.12
C ASN A 220 -28.04 -12.58 5.89
N ILE A 221 -27.03 -11.72 5.69
CA ILE A 221 -25.66 -12.13 5.37
C ILE A 221 -24.97 -12.64 6.65
N PRO A 222 -24.44 -13.87 6.65
CA PRO A 222 -23.80 -14.46 7.82
C PRO A 222 -22.48 -13.75 8.17
N GLU A 223 -22.08 -13.87 9.44
CA GLU A 223 -20.80 -13.34 9.92
C GLU A 223 -19.62 -13.91 9.12
N GLY A 224 -18.58 -13.08 8.91
CA GLY A 224 -17.40 -13.45 8.16
C GLY A 224 -17.53 -13.36 6.63
N THR A 225 -18.71 -13.11 6.06
CA THR A 225 -18.87 -12.85 4.63
C THR A 225 -18.33 -11.46 4.26
N LEU A 226 -17.43 -11.41 3.26
CA LEU A 226 -16.82 -10.16 2.82
C LEU A 226 -17.81 -9.29 2.03
N CYS A 227 -18.26 -8.19 2.64
CA CYS A 227 -19.20 -7.25 2.03
C CYS A 227 -18.51 -5.99 1.48
N ILE A 228 -17.34 -6.17 0.85
CA ILE A 228 -16.57 -5.04 0.28
C ILE A 228 -16.98 -4.74 -1.16
N PRO A 229 -16.89 -3.48 -1.64
CA PRO A 229 -17.37 -3.10 -2.96
C PRO A 229 -16.80 -3.92 -4.13
N SER A 230 -15.57 -4.42 -4.01
CA SER A 230 -14.91 -5.20 -5.06
C SER A 230 -15.42 -6.63 -5.22
N VAL A 231 -16.23 -7.14 -4.27
CA VAL A 231 -16.80 -8.50 -4.31
C VAL A 231 -18.33 -8.51 -4.21
N VAL A 232 -18.96 -7.33 -4.30
CA VAL A 232 -20.41 -7.18 -4.31
C VAL A 232 -20.89 -6.79 -5.70
N SER A 233 -21.88 -7.52 -6.20
CA SER A 233 -22.64 -7.14 -7.40
C SER A 233 -24.12 -7.32 -7.16
N ILE A 234 -24.94 -6.41 -7.67
CA ILE A 234 -26.38 -6.42 -7.47
C ILE A 234 -27.04 -6.38 -8.84
N LYS A 235 -27.90 -7.35 -9.11
CA LYS A 235 -28.76 -7.40 -10.30
C LYS A 235 -30.18 -7.10 -9.86
N LYS A 236 -30.81 -6.14 -10.54
CA LYS A 236 -32.20 -5.78 -10.30
C LYS A 236 -33.15 -6.76 -10.96
#